data_AF-A0A9D3YSV5-F1
#
_entry.id   AF-A0A9D3YSV5-F1
#
_cell.length_a   1.000
_cell.length_b   1.000
_cell.length_c   1.000
_cell.angle_alpha   90.00
_cell.angle_beta   90.00
_cell.angle_gamma   90.00
#
_symmetry.space_group_name_H-M   'P 1'
#
loop_
_entity.id
_entity.type
_entity.pdbx_description
1 polymer ?
#
loop_
_entity_poly.entity_id
_entity_poly.type
_entity_poly.pdbx_seq_one_letter_code
_entity_poly.pdbx_strand_id
1 'polypeptide(L)'
;MRKLYPLDKPITRLQVNRVVKRFKQYGGISDQRKNNTGRPKSSCSSENVEQVKRIIDETPERSVRKVFSDINHSSSATSVYRVLRFDLKLTPYKVPALQHLKESDVNQRLTLPLG
;
A
#
# COMPACT_ATOMS: atom_id res chain seq x y z
N MET A 1 43.87 1.27 18.54
CA MET A 1 42.81 1.87 19.37
C MET A 1 41.51 1.08 19.19
N ARG A 2 41.01 0.42 20.24
CA ARG A 2 39.71 -0.28 20.22
C ARG A 2 38.61 0.76 20.43
N LYS A 3 37.66 0.87 19.50
CA LYS A 3 36.46 1.70 19.70
C LYS A 3 35.65 1.09 20.85
N LEU A 4 35.70 1.71 22.03
CA LEU A 4 34.75 1.47 23.09
C LEU A 4 33.44 2.14 22.64
N TYR A 5 32.48 1.35 22.17
CA TYR A 5 31.11 1.85 22.07
C TYR A 5 30.69 2.36 23.45
N PRO A 6 29.97 3.47 23.56
CA PRO A 6 29.40 3.86 24.85
C PRO A 6 28.60 2.65 25.35
N LEU A 7 28.96 2.15 26.53
CA LEU A 7 28.30 1.01 27.16
C LEU A 7 26.81 1.30 27.24
N ASP A 8 26.04 0.70 26.31
CA ASP A 8 24.61 0.52 26.49
C ASP A 8 24.40 -0.02 27.90
N LYS A 9 23.54 0.63 28.66
CA LYS A 9 23.22 0.27 30.05
C LYS A 9 23.01 -1.26 30.12
N PRO A 10 23.66 -1.97 31.06
CA PRO A 10 23.57 -3.43 31.10
C PRO A 10 22.11 -3.87 31.22
N ILE A 11 21.78 -4.99 30.56
CA ILE A 11 20.41 -5.54 30.58
C ILE A 11 19.99 -5.74 32.04
N THR A 12 18.86 -5.13 32.39
CA THR A 12 18.29 -5.23 33.72
C THR A 12 17.70 -6.62 33.95
N ARG A 13 17.73 -7.10 35.21
CA ARG A 13 17.09 -8.37 35.61
C ARG A 13 15.61 -8.46 35.17
N LEU A 14 14.91 -7.33 35.15
CA LEU A 14 13.53 -7.24 34.65
C LEU A 14 13.41 -7.56 33.17
N GLN A 15 14.35 -7.09 32.34
CA GLN A 15 14.37 -7.39 30.91
C GLN A 15 14.62 -8.88 30.67
N VAL A 16 15.56 -9.49 31.40
CA VAL A 16 15.81 -10.95 31.33
C VAL A 16 14.56 -11.74 31.68
N ASN A 17 13.90 -11.40 32.80
CA ASN A 17 12.68 -12.07 33.23
C ASN A 17 11.54 -11.94 32.19
N ARG A 18 11.40 -10.78 31.54
CA ARG A 18 10.41 -10.57 30.47
C ARG A 18 10.69 -11.46 29.25
N VAL A 19 11.96 -11.62 28.88
CA VAL A 19 12.37 -12.50 27.77
C VAL A 19 12.08 -13.97 28.12
N VAL A 20 12.49 -14.43 29.30
CA VAL A 20 12.22 -15.81 29.76
C VAL A 20 10.73 -16.09 29.84
N LYS A 21 9.93 -15.16 30.39
CA LYS A 21 8.47 -15.29 30.45
C LYS A 21 7.87 -15.41 29.04
N ARG A 22 8.30 -14.56 28.10
CA ARG A 22 7.85 -14.59 26.71
C ARG A 22 8.19 -15.91 26.03
N PHE A 23 9.42 -16.38 26.21
CA PHE A 23 9.86 -17.67 25.66
C PHE A 23 9.04 -18.84 26.21
N LYS A 24 8.79 -18.88 27.53
CA LYS A 24 7.95 -19.91 28.15
C LYS A 24 6.49 -19.87 27.69
N GLN A 25 5.95 -18.69 27.41
CA GLN A 25 4.55 -18.52 27.00
C GLN A 25 4.31 -18.83 25.52
N TYR A 26 5.20 -18.41 24.64
CA TYR A 26 5.00 -18.44 23.18
C TYR A 26 5.98 -19.34 22.43
N GLY A 27 6.93 -19.97 23.12
CA GLY A 27 7.99 -20.79 22.51
C GLY A 27 9.06 -19.98 21.76
N GLY A 28 9.05 -18.64 21.88
CA GLY A 28 9.94 -17.76 21.13
C GLY A 28 10.12 -16.37 21.76
N ILE A 29 11.09 -15.61 21.22
CA ILE A 29 11.47 -14.28 21.73
C ILE A 29 10.91 -13.14 20.84
N SER A 30 10.23 -13.49 19.74
CA SER A 30 9.67 -12.53 18.77
C SER A 30 8.80 -11.45 19.44
N ASP A 31 8.82 -10.23 18.88
CA ASP A 31 7.99 -9.15 19.40
C ASP A 31 6.51 -9.45 19.19
N GLN A 32 5.76 -9.49 20.29
CA GLN A 32 4.34 -9.82 20.33
C GLN A 32 3.45 -8.58 20.11
N ARG A 33 4.04 -7.41 19.88
CA ARG A 33 3.31 -6.16 19.59
C ARG A 33 2.66 -6.12 18.20
N LYS A 34 2.59 -7.23 17.47
CA LYS A 34 2.14 -7.31 16.07
C LYS A 34 0.80 -6.61 15.78
N ASN A 35 -0.09 -6.52 16.78
CA ASN A 35 -1.40 -5.87 16.67
C ASN A 35 -1.52 -4.56 17.49
N ASN A 36 -0.48 -4.15 18.21
CA ASN A 36 -0.44 -2.98 19.09
C ASN A 36 0.55 -1.92 18.58
N THR A 37 0.69 -1.78 17.26
CA THR A 37 1.57 -0.77 16.66
C THR A 37 0.78 0.43 16.17
N GLY A 38 0.85 1.54 16.92
CA GLY A 38 0.50 2.88 16.47
C GLY A 38 -0.99 3.23 16.47
N ARG A 39 -1.30 4.42 15.92
CA ARG A 39 -2.66 4.96 15.81
C ARG A 39 -3.46 4.18 14.74
N PRO A 40 -4.74 3.83 14.99
CA PRO A 40 -5.59 3.19 14.00
C PRO A 40 -5.76 4.05 12.74
N LYS A 41 -5.79 3.41 11.56
CA LYS A 41 -5.97 4.07 10.27
C LYS A 41 -7.45 4.40 10.02
N SER A 42 -7.97 5.46 10.64
CA SER A 42 -9.38 5.86 10.48
C SER A 42 -9.75 6.24 9.04
N SER A 43 -8.83 6.86 8.29
CA SER A 43 -9.08 7.33 6.92
C SER A 43 -9.10 6.21 5.87
N CYS A 44 -8.56 5.03 6.18
CA CYS A 44 -8.56 3.83 5.32
C CYS A 44 -9.46 2.74 5.92
N SER A 45 -10.67 3.11 6.35
CA SER A 45 -11.72 2.15 6.67
C SER A 45 -12.03 1.27 5.45
N SER A 46 -12.47 0.02 5.68
CA SER A 46 -12.86 -0.89 4.59
C SER A 46 -13.89 -0.28 3.65
N GLU A 47 -14.84 0.48 4.21
CA GLU A 47 -15.86 1.21 3.46
C GLU A 47 -15.26 2.23 2.48
N ASN A 48 -14.29 3.03 2.94
CA ASN A 48 -13.60 3.99 2.10
C ASN A 48 -12.79 3.29 0.99
N VAL A 49 -12.17 2.15 1.31
CA VAL A 49 -11.40 1.37 0.32
C VAL A 49 -12.32 0.86 -0.79
N GLU A 50 -13.50 0.35 -0.43
CA GLU A 50 -14.50 -0.10 -1.40
C GLU A 50 -15.03 1.04 -2.27
N GLN A 51 -15.31 2.21 -1.68
CA GLN A 51 -15.79 3.36 -2.44
C GLN A 51 -14.74 3.86 -3.44
N VAL A 52 -13.48 3.99 -3.00
CA VAL A 52 -12.36 4.35 -3.88
C VAL A 52 -12.21 3.33 -5.02
N LYS A 53 -12.36 2.04 -4.71
CA LYS A 53 -12.25 0.97 -5.70
C LYS A 53 -13.34 1.10 -6.77
N ARG A 54 -14.60 1.30 -6.38
CA ARG A 54 -15.73 1.46 -7.34
C ARG A 54 -15.49 2.62 -8.30
N ILE A 55 -15.07 3.78 -7.80
CA ILE A 55 -14.83 4.98 -8.64
C ILE A 55 -13.73 4.72 -9.67
N ILE A 56 -12.67 4.00 -9.29
CA ILE A 56 -11.56 3.69 -10.19
C ILE A 56 -11.93 2.61 -11.21
N ASP A 57 -12.71 1.60 -10.80
CA ASP A 57 -13.19 0.58 -11.72
C ASP A 57 -14.10 1.19 -12.81
N GLU A 58 -14.88 2.22 -12.46
CA GLU A 58 -15.68 3.00 -13.42
C GLU A 58 -14.84 3.94 -14.28
N THR A 59 -13.81 4.57 -13.70
CA THR A 59 -13.03 5.63 -14.36
C THR A 59 -11.53 5.56 -14.08
N PRO A 60 -10.80 4.64 -14.75
CA PRO A 60 -9.39 4.36 -14.43
C PRO A 60 -8.43 5.50 -14.77
N GLU A 61 -8.83 6.42 -15.64
CA GLU A 61 -8.00 7.55 -16.09
C GLU A 61 -8.06 8.77 -15.17
N ARG A 62 -8.94 8.77 -14.15
CA ARG A 62 -9.09 9.93 -13.26
C ARG A 62 -7.88 10.10 -12.35
N SER A 63 -7.49 11.35 -12.15
CA SER A 63 -6.44 11.69 -11.20
C SER A 63 -6.92 11.49 -9.77
N VAL A 64 -5.98 11.23 -8.85
CA VAL A 64 -6.25 11.07 -7.41
C VAL A 64 -7.07 12.22 -6.85
N ARG A 65 -6.85 13.45 -7.34
CA ARG A 65 -7.56 14.64 -6.86
C ARG A 65 -9.03 14.67 -7.30
N LYS A 66 -9.33 14.20 -8.51
CA LYS A 66 -10.71 14.04 -8.98
C LYS A 66 -11.44 12.94 -8.21
N VAL A 67 -10.79 11.78 -8.05
CA VAL A 67 -11.32 10.67 -7.23
C VAL A 67 -11.60 11.14 -5.80
N PHE A 68 -10.72 11.96 -5.22
CA PHE A 68 -10.97 12.57 -3.90
C PHE A 68 -12.20 13.49 -3.88
N SER A 69 -12.38 14.34 -4.90
CA SER A 69 -13.56 15.21 -4.99
C SER A 69 -14.87 14.44 -5.10
N ASP A 70 -14.83 13.23 -5.65
CA ASP A 70 -15.99 12.35 -5.82
C ASP A 70 -16.34 11.57 -4.52
N ILE A 71 -15.46 11.57 -3.52
CA ILE A 71 -15.64 10.86 -2.25
C ILE A 71 -16.08 11.83 -1.15
N ASN A 72 -17.06 11.43 -0.34
CA ASN A 72 -17.52 12.24 0.80
C ASN A 72 -16.39 12.46 1.83
N HIS A 73 -16.34 13.68 2.37
CA HIS A 73 -15.21 14.39 2.99
C HIS A 73 -14.51 13.77 4.23
N SER A 74 -14.67 12.48 4.53
CA SER A 74 -14.03 11.82 5.67
C SER A 74 -12.55 11.46 5.44
N SER A 75 -11.98 11.79 4.28
CA SER A 75 -10.61 11.45 3.89
C SER A 75 -9.85 12.65 3.30
N SER A 76 -8.54 12.51 3.10
CA SER A 76 -7.71 13.49 2.38
C SER A 76 -7.24 12.91 1.04
N ALA A 77 -6.85 13.76 0.08
CA ALA A 77 -6.27 13.29 -1.18
C ALA A 77 -5.04 12.37 -0.98
N THR A 78 -4.23 12.64 0.06
CA THR A 78 -3.12 11.77 0.47
C THR A 78 -3.59 10.41 0.96
N SER A 79 -4.72 10.36 1.68
CA SER A 79 -5.31 9.09 2.13
C SER A 79 -5.82 8.27 0.96
N VAL A 80 -6.49 8.91 -0.01
CA VAL A 80 -6.90 8.25 -1.26
C VAL A 80 -5.68 7.66 -1.96
N TYR A 81 -4.61 8.44 -2.16
CA TYR A 81 -3.37 7.93 -2.74
C TYR A 81 -2.81 6.70 -2.00
N ARG A 82 -2.84 6.71 -0.66
CA ARG A 82 -2.38 5.57 0.14
C ARG A 82 -3.24 4.33 -0.06
N VAL A 83 -4.56 4.49 -0.15
CA VAL A 83 -5.48 3.39 -0.48
C VAL A 83 -5.12 2.80 -1.84
N LEU A 84 -4.90 3.64 -2.85
CA LEU A 84 -4.50 3.18 -4.18
C LEU A 84 -3.19 2.40 -4.16
N ARG A 85 -2.19 2.93 -3.45
CA ARG A 85 -0.83 2.39 -3.46
C ARG A 85 -0.65 1.15 -2.58
N PHE A 86 -1.25 1.13 -1.40
CA PHE A 86 -0.98 0.12 -0.37
C PHE A 86 -2.08 -0.92 -0.25
N ASP A 87 -3.35 -0.51 -0.35
CA ASP A 87 -4.49 -1.41 -0.17
C ASP A 87 -4.88 -2.05 -1.50
N LEU A 88 -5.09 -1.23 -2.55
CA LEU A 88 -5.41 -1.72 -3.90
C LEU A 88 -4.19 -2.12 -4.73
N LYS A 89 -2.98 -1.74 -4.29
CA LYS A 89 -1.70 -2.03 -4.96
C LYS A 89 -1.66 -1.62 -6.43
N LEU A 90 -2.37 -0.54 -6.77
CA LEU A 90 -2.41 0.01 -8.11
C LEU A 90 -1.12 0.80 -8.40
N THR A 91 -0.70 0.72 -9.66
CA THR A 91 0.36 1.56 -10.20
C THR A 91 -0.26 2.70 -10.99
N PRO A 92 0.31 3.92 -10.95
CA PRO A 92 -0.16 5.00 -11.80
C PRO A 92 -0.16 4.55 -13.26
N TYR A 93 -1.25 4.87 -13.98
CA TYR A 93 -1.39 4.54 -15.38
C TYR A 93 -0.24 5.18 -16.18
N LYS A 94 0.50 4.35 -16.92
CA LYS A 94 1.40 4.84 -17.97
C LYS A 94 0.62 4.82 -19.26
N VAL A 95 0.26 5.99 -19.78
CA VAL A 95 -0.28 6.11 -21.14
C VAL A 95 0.83 5.68 -22.11
N PRO A 96 0.70 4.54 -22.82
CA PRO A 96 1.64 4.22 -23.88
C PRO A 96 1.45 5.24 -25.01
N ALA A 97 2.54 5.81 -25.51
CA ALA A 97 2.49 6.59 -26.75
C ALA A 97 2.29 5.61 -27.91
N LEU A 98 1.05 5.51 -28.40
CA LEU A 98 0.68 4.67 -29.54
C LEU A 98 0.47 5.54 -30.77
N GLN A 99 0.76 4.98 -31.95
CA GLN A 99 0.36 5.61 -33.20
C GLN A 99 -1.16 5.52 -33.35
N HIS A 100 -1.80 6.61 -33.75
CA HIS A 100 -3.23 6.63 -34.07
C HIS A 100 -3.51 5.66 -35.21
N LEU A 101 -4.47 4.77 -35.00
CA LEU A 101 -4.79 3.73 -35.96
C LEU A 101 -5.88 4.21 -36.91
N LYS A 102 -5.59 4.25 -38.22
CA LYS A 102 -6.58 4.58 -39.23
C LYS A 102 -7.44 3.35 -39.54
N GLU A 103 -8.64 3.56 -40.06
CA GLU A 103 -9.54 2.48 -40.46
C GLU A 103 -8.90 1.55 -41.50
N SER A 104 -8.07 2.09 -42.40
CA SER A 104 -7.27 1.31 -43.36
C SER A 104 -6.33 0.32 -42.66
N ASP A 105 -5.69 0.76 -41.57
CA ASP A 105 -4.68 -0.01 -40.86
C ASP A 105 -5.33 -1.16 -40.07
N VAL A 106 -6.55 -0.94 -39.55
CA VAL A 106 -7.36 -1.97 -38.90
C VAL A 106 -7.68 -3.08 -39.90
N ASN A 107 -8.19 -2.72 -41.08
CA ASN A 107 -8.57 -3.68 -42.11
C ASN A 107 -7.37 -4.51 -42.59
N GLN A 108 -6.21 -3.86 -42.80
CA GLN A 108 -4.97 -4.55 -43.19
C GLN A 108 -4.50 -5.54 -42.12
N ARG A 109 -4.57 -5.17 -40.83
CA ARG A 109 -4.15 -6.06 -39.73
C ARG A 109 -5.05 -7.28 -39.55
N LEU A 110 -6.35 -7.13 -39.82
CA LEU A 110 -7.32 -8.23 -39.72
C LEU A 110 -7.26 -9.18 -40.94
N THR A 111 -6.81 -8.68 -42.10
CA THR A 111 -6.79 -9.45 -43.35
C THR A 111 -5.47 -10.16 -43.63
N LEU A 112 -4.36 -9.75 -43.01
CA LEU A 112 -3.07 -10.42 -43.20
C LEU A 112 -3.06 -11.77 -42.48
N PRO A 113 -2.89 -12.91 -43.19
CA PRO A 113 -2.63 -14.18 -42.53
C PRO A 113 -1.29 -14.05 -41.80
N LEU A 114 -1.30 -14.32 -40.50
CA LEU A 114 -0.07 -14.45 -39.72
C LEU A 114 0.73 -15.60 -40.37
N GLY A 115 1.89 -15.26 -40.92
CA GLY A 115 2.81 -16.22 -41.54
C GLY A 115 3.30 -17.27 -40.57
#